data_AF-A0A3N5Q4U5-F1
#
_entry.id   AF-A0A3N5Q4U5-F1
#
_cell.length_a   1.000
_cell.length_b   1.000
_cell.length_c   1.000
_cell.angle_alpha   90.00
_cell.angle_beta   90.00
_cell.angle_gamma   90.00
#
_symmetry.space_group_name_H-M   'P 1'
#
loop_
_entity.id
_entity.type
_entity.pdbx_description
1 polymer ?
#
loop_
_entity_poly.entity_id
_entity_poly.type
_entity_poly.pdbx_seq_one_letter_code
_entity_poly.pdbx_strand_id
1 'polypeptide(L)'
;DADRDGKIDGADLGILGDNWDPVGLIPKTWAQGDFNGDGKVDGTDLGLLGDNWNPVGYASSSDAGSPIPEPATMLLLAIGGMAMLRRRAGSPGGRKK
;
A
#
# COMPACT_ATOMS: atom_id res chain seq x y z
N ASP A 1 6.64 10.66 -8.70
CA ASP A 1 5.30 11.11 -8.33
C ASP A 1 5.34 11.78 -6.96
N ALA A 2 6.01 12.93 -6.91
CA ALA A 2 6.17 13.77 -5.74
C ALA A 2 4.91 14.60 -5.49
N ASP A 3 4.21 15.02 -6.56
CA ASP A 3 2.94 15.75 -6.49
C ASP A 3 1.69 14.85 -6.53
N ARG A 4 1.86 13.54 -6.77
CA ARG A 4 0.81 12.51 -6.75
C ARG A 4 -0.19 12.65 -7.90
N ASP A 5 0.28 13.07 -9.06
CA ASP A 5 -0.52 13.20 -10.28
C ASP A 5 -0.55 11.91 -11.15
N GLY A 6 0.18 10.88 -10.72
CA GLY A 6 0.27 9.58 -11.40
C GLY A 6 1.38 9.51 -12.45
N LYS A 7 2.23 10.52 -12.56
CA LYS A 7 3.35 10.59 -13.51
C LYS A 7 4.68 10.78 -12.78
N ILE A 8 5.76 10.58 -13.54
CA ILE A 8 7.07 11.14 -13.20
C ILE A 8 7.49 12.01 -14.36
N ASP A 9 7.40 13.32 -14.18
CA ASP A 9 7.66 14.30 -15.22
C ASP A 9 8.34 15.59 -14.70
N GLY A 10 8.21 16.67 -15.48
CA GLY A 10 8.82 17.95 -15.16
C GLY A 10 8.31 18.57 -13.86
N ALA A 11 7.09 18.24 -13.42
CA ALA A 11 6.56 18.69 -12.14
C ALA A 11 7.36 18.10 -10.97
N ASP A 12 7.62 16.79 -10.99
CA ASP A 12 8.47 16.12 -10.01
C ASP A 12 9.89 16.68 -10.00
N LEU A 13 10.46 16.91 -11.19
CA LEU A 13 11.81 17.46 -11.32
C LEU A 13 11.88 18.89 -10.76
N GLY A 14 10.83 19.69 -10.95
CA GLY A 14 10.69 21.01 -10.34
C GLY A 14 10.68 20.94 -8.82
N ILE A 15 9.90 20.03 -8.24
CA ILE A 15 9.84 19.82 -6.78
C ILE A 15 11.20 19.41 -6.21
N LEU A 16 11.89 18.48 -6.88
CA LEU A 16 13.24 18.07 -6.50
C LEU A 16 14.21 19.26 -6.54
N GLY A 17 14.18 20.06 -7.61
CA GLY A 17 15.02 21.24 -7.76
C GLY A 17 14.78 22.30 -6.69
N ASP A 18 13.51 22.56 -6.36
CA ASP A 18 13.11 23.53 -5.32
C ASP A 18 13.56 23.10 -3.90
N ASN A 19 13.79 21.81 -3.69
CA ASN A 19 14.15 21.24 -2.39
C ASN A 19 15.60 20.76 -2.29
N TRP A 20 16.43 21.02 -3.30
CA TRP A 20 17.82 20.57 -3.37
C TRP A 20 18.60 20.87 -2.07
N ASP A 21 18.99 19.82 -1.37
CA ASP A 21 19.75 19.86 -0.12
C ASP A 21 20.67 18.64 -0.04
N PRO A 22 21.80 18.66 -0.76
CA PRO A 22 22.72 17.52 -0.83
C PRO A 22 23.49 17.27 0.48
N VAL A 23 23.44 18.23 1.41
CA VAL A 23 24.05 18.08 2.73
C VAL A 23 23.06 17.42 3.70
N GLY A 24 21.76 17.64 3.52
CA GLY A 24 20.70 17.13 4.40
C GLY A 24 20.62 17.89 5.71
N LEU A 25 20.73 19.22 5.67
CA LEU A 25 20.62 20.05 6.87
C LEU A 25 19.20 20.00 7.44
N ILE A 26 18.20 19.87 6.57
CA ILE A 26 16.79 19.73 6.94
C ILE A 26 16.28 18.45 6.28
N PRO A 27 15.95 17.40 7.05
CA PRO A 27 15.42 16.15 6.50
C PRO A 27 14.26 16.40 5.55
N LYS A 28 14.38 15.87 4.35
CA LYS A 28 13.38 15.96 3.29
C LYS A 28 12.47 14.73 3.33
N THR A 29 11.36 14.84 2.61
CA THR A 29 10.36 13.80 2.47
C THR A 29 10.20 13.44 1.00
N TRP A 30 9.52 12.34 0.72
CA TRP A 30 9.17 11.95 -0.66
C TRP A 30 8.52 13.08 -1.46
N ALA A 31 7.58 13.82 -0.86
CA ALA A 31 6.89 14.93 -1.50
C ALA A 31 7.79 16.16 -1.74
N GLN A 32 9.01 16.14 -1.21
CA GLN A 32 10.04 17.15 -1.41
C GLN A 32 11.18 16.62 -2.29
N GLY A 33 11.07 15.40 -2.85
CA GLY A 33 12.07 14.84 -3.76
C GLY A 33 13.11 13.92 -3.13
N ASP A 34 12.96 13.53 -1.85
CA ASP A 34 13.79 12.48 -1.23
C ASP A 34 13.22 11.11 -1.59
N PHE A 35 13.72 10.53 -2.67
CA PHE A 35 13.21 9.29 -3.25
C PHE A 35 13.94 8.05 -2.74
N ASN A 36 15.16 8.21 -2.19
CA ASN A 36 15.88 7.11 -1.55
C ASN A 36 15.61 7.00 -0.03
N GLY A 37 14.99 8.02 0.58
CA GLY A 37 14.61 8.08 1.99
C GLY A 37 15.76 8.38 2.95
N ASP A 38 16.86 8.98 2.49
CA ASP A 38 18.05 9.26 3.30
C ASP A 38 18.02 10.65 3.99
N GLY A 39 16.95 11.41 3.76
CA GLY A 39 16.74 12.75 4.30
C GLY A 39 17.35 13.87 3.47
N LYS A 40 17.99 13.56 2.33
CA LYS A 40 18.59 14.53 1.41
C LYS A 40 17.78 14.61 0.13
N VAL A 41 18.06 15.67 -0.62
CA VAL A 41 17.64 15.77 -2.02
C VAL A 41 18.88 16.07 -2.82
N ASP A 42 19.41 15.05 -3.49
CA ASP A 42 20.70 15.11 -4.16
C ASP A 42 20.74 14.39 -5.53
N GLY A 43 21.95 14.18 -6.04
CA GLY A 43 22.16 13.56 -7.36
C GLY A 43 21.62 12.12 -7.43
N THR A 44 21.52 11.44 -6.29
CA THR A 44 20.92 10.11 -6.17
C THR A 44 19.44 10.16 -6.46
N ASP A 45 18.72 11.12 -5.88
CA ASP A 45 17.29 11.31 -6.12
C ASP A 45 17.02 11.75 -7.55
N LEU A 46 17.87 12.62 -8.11
CA LEU A 46 17.78 13.01 -9.52
C LEU A 46 17.97 11.80 -10.45
N GLY A 47 18.91 10.91 -10.11
CA GLY A 47 19.10 9.64 -10.80
C GLY A 47 17.86 8.75 -10.74
N LEU A 48 17.28 8.57 -9.55
CA LEU A 48 16.05 7.78 -9.36
C LEU A 48 14.86 8.35 -10.13
N LEU A 49 14.71 9.67 -10.15
CA LEU A 49 13.68 10.35 -10.93
C LEU A 49 13.87 10.09 -12.44
N GLY A 50 15.11 10.20 -12.92
CA GLY A 50 15.45 9.91 -14.32
C GLY A 50 15.21 8.46 -14.71
N ASP A 51 15.59 7.51 -13.87
CA ASP A 51 15.41 6.06 -14.10
C ASP A 51 13.94 5.66 -14.18
N ASN A 52 13.04 6.40 -13.52
CA ASN A 52 11.61 6.14 -13.47
C ASN A 52 10.77 7.13 -14.30
N TRP A 53 11.42 7.95 -15.13
CA TRP A 53 10.77 8.98 -15.93
C TRP A 53 9.63 8.42 -16.78
N ASN A 54 8.42 8.89 -16.51
CA ASN A 54 7.21 8.43 -17.19
C ASN A 54 6.16 9.55 -17.26
N PRO A 55 6.27 10.45 -18.25
CA PRO A 55 5.43 11.63 -18.36
C PRO A 55 4.04 11.35 -18.92
N VAL A 56 3.77 10.13 -19.39
CA VAL A 56 2.42 9.69 -19.77
C VAL A 56 1.67 9.05 -18.61
N GLY A 57 2.36 8.84 -17.47
CA GLY A 57 1.81 8.26 -16.27
C GLY A 57 1.90 6.74 -16.22
N TYR A 58 1.92 6.21 -15.00
CA TYR A 58 1.67 4.80 -14.77
C TYR A 58 0.17 4.60 -14.90
N ALA A 59 -0.26 3.55 -15.61
CA ALA A 59 -1.66 3.18 -15.58
C ALA A 59 -2.05 3.01 -14.11
N SER A 60 -2.89 3.92 -13.59
CA SER A 60 -3.62 3.63 -12.36
C SER A 60 -4.28 2.29 -12.62
N SER A 61 -3.89 1.27 -11.86
CA SER A 61 -4.56 -0.01 -11.89
C SER A 61 -5.98 0.21 -11.37
N SER A 62 -6.83 0.76 -12.21
CA SER A 62 -8.25 0.45 -12.27
C SER A 62 -8.41 -0.98 -12.80
N ASP A 63 -7.62 -1.88 -12.23
CA ASP A 63 -7.89 -3.30 -12.25
C ASP A 63 -9.21 -3.38 -11.48
N ALA A 64 -10.31 -3.37 -12.22
CA ALA A 64 -11.57 -3.89 -11.75
C ALA A 64 -11.26 -5.34 -11.43
N GLY A 65 -10.79 -5.57 -10.19
CA GLY A 65 -9.90 -6.65 -9.83
C GLY A 65 -10.39 -7.95 -10.45
N SER A 66 -9.48 -8.66 -11.13
CA SER A 66 -9.76 -10.06 -11.45
C SER A 66 -10.33 -10.71 -10.19
N PRO A 67 -11.48 -11.42 -10.25
CA PRO A 67 -12.16 -11.89 -9.05
C PRO A 67 -11.18 -12.75 -8.26
N ILE A 68 -10.61 -12.15 -7.22
CA ILE A 68 -9.72 -12.84 -6.31
C ILE A 68 -10.63 -13.83 -5.60
N PRO A 69 -10.41 -15.15 -5.73
CA PRO A 69 -11.22 -16.12 -5.03
C PRO A 69 -11.24 -15.75 -3.55
N GLU A 70 -12.44 -15.43 -3.04
CA GLU A 70 -12.56 -15.00 -1.65
C GLU A 70 -11.96 -16.08 -0.74
N PRO A 71 -11.12 -15.72 0.24
CA PRO A 71 -10.59 -16.70 1.17
C PRO A 71 -11.75 -17.38 1.91
N ALA A 72 -11.73 -18.72 1.98
CA ALA A 72 -12.79 -19.55 2.56
C ALA A 72 -13.01 -19.37 4.08
N THR A 73 -12.42 -18.33 4.69
CA THR A 73 -12.51 -17.99 6.11
C THR A 73 -13.94 -17.76 6.57
N MET A 74 -14.76 -17.07 5.78
CA MET A 74 -16.17 -16.84 6.11
C MET A 74 -16.97 -18.16 6.11
N LEU A 75 -16.72 -19.02 5.13
CA LEU A 75 -17.35 -20.33 5.04
C LEU A 75 -16.94 -21.25 6.20
N LEU A 76 -15.65 -21.28 6.54
CA LEU A 76 -15.13 -22.05 7.67
C LEU A 76 -15.65 -21.54 9.01
N LEU A 77 -15.78 -20.22 9.19
CA LEU A 77 -16.35 -19.62 10.39
C LEU A 77 -17.84 -19.97 10.53
N ALA A 78 -18.60 -19.93 9.43
CA ALA A 78 -20.00 -20.31 9.42
C ALA A 78 -20.20 -21.79 9.75
N ILE A 79 -19.41 -22.68 9.14
CA ILE A 79 -19.45 -24.13 9.41
C ILE A 79 -19.03 -24.42 10.86
N GLY A 80 -17.93 -23.82 11.32
CA GLY A 80 -17.43 -23.96 12.69
C GLY A 80 -18.43 -23.45 13.73
N GLY A 81 -19.04 -22.29 13.49
CA GLY A 81 -20.08 -21.72 14.34
C GLY A 81 -21.32 -22.61 14.42
N MET A 82 -21.81 -23.12 13.27
CA MET A 82 -22.93 -24.06 13.24
C MET A 82 -22.63 -25.38 13.97
N ALA A 83 -21.41 -25.91 13.83
CA ALA A 83 -20.98 -27.11 14.55
C ALA A 83 -20.95 -26.89 16.08
N MET A 84 -20.48 -25.73 16.55
CA MET A 84 -20.48 -25.39 17.98
C MET A 84 -21.89 -25.19 18.53
N LEU A 85 -22.79 -24.55 17.78
CA LEU A 85 -24.18 -24.35 18.17
C LEU A 85 -24.93 -25.68 18.29
N ARG A 86 -24.74 -26.61 17.32
CA ARG A 86 -25.33 -27.96 17.38
C ARG A 86 -24.84 -28.77 18.58
N ARG A 87 -23.57 -28.62 18.95
CA ARG A 87 -22.99 -29.33 20.09
C ARG A 87 -23.51 -28.82 21.45
N ARG A 88 -23.94 -27.55 21.52
CA ARG A 88 -24.59 -26.98 22.71
C ARG A 88 -26.04 -27.41 22.89
N ALA A 89 -26.79 -27.64 21.81
CA ALA A 89 -28.19 -28.06 21.87
C ALA A 89 -28.38 -29.55 22.23
N GLY A 90 -27.32 -30.35 22.13
CA GLY A 90 -27.36 -31.81 22.29
C GLY A 90 -26.93 -32.37 23.65
N SER A 91 -26.94 -31.60 24.76
CA SER A 91 -26.77 -32.20 26.10
C SER A 91 -28.13 -32.55 26.70
N PRO A 92 -28.57 -33.82 26.68
CA PRO A 92 -29.75 -34.25 27.42
C PRO A 92 -29.33 -34.34 28.89
N GLY A 93 -29.94 -33.51 29.74
CA GLY A 93 -29.86 -33.66 31.19
C GLY A 93 -30.24 -35.10 31.56
N GLY A 94 -29.27 -35.84 32.10
CA GLY A 94 -29.46 -37.19 32.60
C GLY A 94 -30.51 -37.21 33.70
N ARG A 95 -31.54 -38.02 33.51
CA ARG A 95 -32.61 -38.28 34.47
C ARG A 95 -32.43 -39.68 35.05
N LYS A 96 -32.03 -39.82 36.31
CA LYS A 96 -32.26 -40.96 37.24
C LYS A 96 -32.03 -40.44 38.67
N LYS A 97 -32.84 -40.69 39.69
CA LYS A 97 -34.03 -41.53 39.92
C LYS A 97 -35.03 -40.73 40.76
#